data_AF-A0A1B6FT18-F1
#
_entry.id   AF-A0A1B6FT18-F1
#
_cell.length_a   1.000
_cell.length_b   1.000
_cell.length_c   1.000
_cell.angle_alpha   90.00
_cell.angle_beta   90.00
_cell.angle_gamma   90.00
#
_symmetry.space_group_name_H-M   'P 1'
#
loop_
_entity.id
_entity.type
_entity.pdbx_description
1 polymer ?
#
loop_
_entity_poly.entity_id
_entity_poly.type
_entity_poly.pdbx_seq_one_letter_code
_entity_poly.pdbx_strand_id
1 'polypeptide(L)'
;GRAARAQLLDIMKNSCLPKLICELNATPQKEKLSEAEKALLSLISDTTISTTAEVTSKYHFAAHMGQLINGVDGAGCHNFYPSCPFPGVQVLNMIKSIRLRQPS
;
A
#
# COMPACT_ATOMS: atom_id res chain seq x y z
N GLY A 1 -18.43 -6.53 -16.84
CA GLY A 1 -17.79 -7.26 -17.96
C GLY A 1 -16.31 -7.52 -17.69
N ARG A 2 -15.68 -8.45 -18.41
CA ARG A 2 -14.26 -8.86 -18.19
C ARG A 2 -13.27 -7.68 -18.31
N ALA A 3 -13.48 -6.75 -19.24
CA ALA A 3 -12.63 -5.57 -19.42
C ALA A 3 -12.66 -4.62 -18.20
N ALA A 4 -13.85 -4.31 -17.68
CA ALA A 4 -13.99 -3.49 -16.46
C ALA A 4 -13.30 -4.13 -15.24
N ARG A 5 -13.32 -5.48 -15.15
CA ARG A 5 -12.60 -6.20 -14.09
C ARG A 5 -11.08 -6.09 -14.25
N ALA A 6 -10.55 -6.18 -15.47
CA ALA A 6 -9.12 -6.03 -15.73
C ALA A 6 -8.64 -4.61 -15.39
N GLN A 7 -9.41 -3.60 -15.80
CA GLN A 7 -9.13 -2.19 -15.48
C GLN A 7 -9.16 -1.94 -13.97
N LEU A 8 -10.13 -2.52 -13.26
CA LEU A 8 -10.19 -2.42 -11.80
C LEU A 8 -8.96 -3.07 -11.15
N LEU A 9 -8.55 -4.26 -11.61
CA LEU A 9 -7.35 -4.93 -11.09
C LEU A 9 -6.08 -4.12 -11.33
N ASP A 10 -5.98 -3.43 -12.46
CA ASP A 10 -4.86 -2.55 -12.76
C ASP A 10 -4.81 -1.35 -11.81
N ILE A 11 -5.94 -0.65 -11.63
CA ILE A 11 -6.08 0.46 -10.67
C ILE A 11 -5.73 0.01 -9.25
N MET A 12 -6.17 -1.18 -8.87
CA MET A 12 -5.91 -1.75 -7.55
C MET A 12 -4.41 -1.97 -7.31
N LYS A 13 -3.73 -2.61 -8.27
CA LYS A 13 -2.28 -2.89 -8.18
C LYS A 13 -1.45 -1.60 -8.27
N ASN A 14 -1.83 -0.70 -9.18
CA ASN A 14 -0.99 0.44 -9.53
C ASN A 14 -1.30 1.70 -8.73
N SER A 15 -2.45 1.81 -8.09
CA SER A 15 -2.84 3.02 -7.35
C SER A 15 -3.18 2.68 -5.90
N CYS A 16 -4.04 1.68 -5.68
CA CYS A 16 -4.54 1.41 -4.33
C CYS A 16 -3.55 0.66 -3.44
N LEU A 17 -2.74 -0.25 -3.98
CA LEU A 17 -1.72 -0.94 -3.20
C LEU A 17 -0.58 0.01 -2.75
N PRO A 18 -0.02 0.90 -3.60
CA PRO A 18 0.86 1.98 -3.13
C PRO A 18 0.20 2.88 -2.09
N LYS A 19 -1.07 3.26 -2.30
CA LYS A 19 -1.81 4.05 -1.30
C LYS A 19 -1.89 3.34 0.04
N LEU A 20 -2.19 2.04 0.05
CA LEU A 20 -2.21 1.21 1.26
C LEU A 20 -0.88 1.26 2.00
N ILE A 21 0.23 1.07 1.28
CA ILE A 21 1.58 1.09 1.85
C ILE A 21 1.91 2.44 2.46
N CYS A 22 1.53 3.53 1.77
CA CYS A 22 1.68 4.88 2.30
C CYS A 22 0.86 5.07 3.59
N GLU A 23 -0.42 4.68 3.59
CA GLU A 23 -1.31 4.82 4.77
C GLU A 23 -0.78 4.01 5.97
N LEU A 24 -0.26 2.80 5.72
CA LEU A 24 0.37 1.97 6.75
C LEU A 24 1.67 2.55 7.31
N ASN A 25 2.37 3.39 6.54
CA ASN A 25 3.57 4.09 7.00
C ASN A 25 3.27 5.45 7.64
N ALA A 26 2.15 6.07 7.27
CA ALA A 26 1.66 7.33 7.83
C ALA A 26 0.90 7.15 9.15
N THR A 27 0.46 5.93 9.47
CA THR A 27 -0.23 5.67 10.74
C THR A 27 0.73 5.87 11.94
N PRO A 28 0.35 6.68 12.93
CA PRO A 28 1.14 6.86 14.14
C PRO A 28 1.06 5.64 15.07
N GLN A 29 0.04 4.79 14.91
CA GLN A 29 -0.24 3.63 15.78
C GLN A 29 0.27 2.34 15.14
N LYS A 30 1.56 2.27 14.84
CA LYS A 30 2.18 1.11 14.17
C LYS A 30 2.03 -0.18 14.99
N GLU A 31 1.95 -0.05 16.31
CA GLU A 31 1.70 -1.14 17.25
C GLU A 31 0.33 -1.80 17.09
N LYS A 32 -0.65 -1.08 16.54
CA LYS A 32 -2.02 -1.59 16.30
C LYS A 32 -2.18 -2.23 14.93
N LEU A 33 -1.13 -2.24 14.11
CA LEU A 33 -1.14 -2.98 12.85
C LEU A 33 -1.31 -4.47 13.13
N SER A 34 -2.15 -5.10 12.32
CA SER A 34 -2.31 -6.54 12.25
C SER A 34 -1.04 -7.21 11.74
N GLU A 35 -0.90 -8.51 12.01
CA GLU A 35 0.24 -9.29 11.54
C GLU A 35 0.36 -9.32 10.00
N ALA A 36 -0.77 -9.28 9.29
CA ALA A 36 -0.77 -9.18 7.83
C ALA A 36 -0.23 -7.84 7.33
N GLU A 37 -0.55 -6.74 8.02
CA GLU A 37 -0.04 -5.40 7.71
C GLU A 37 1.46 -5.30 7.98
N LYS A 38 1.92 -5.80 9.13
CA LYS A 38 3.34 -5.88 9.47
C LYS A 38 4.12 -6.74 8.47
N ALA A 39 3.58 -7.90 8.11
CA ALA A 39 4.19 -8.79 7.12
C ALA A 39 4.31 -8.12 5.76
N LEU A 40 3.28 -7.40 5.30
CA LEU A 40 3.35 -6.64 4.05
C LEU A 40 4.48 -5.58 4.09
N LEU A 41 4.59 -4.84 5.19
CA LEU A 41 5.64 -3.84 5.36
C LEU A 41 7.04 -4.47 5.37
N SER A 42 7.23 -5.62 6.03
CA SER A 42 8.49 -6.36 6.03
C SER A 42 8.88 -6.82 4.63
N LEU A 43 7.93 -7.37 3.87
CA LEU A 43 8.19 -7.81 2.50
C LEU A 43 8.70 -6.67 1.62
N ILE A 44 8.16 -5.46 1.81
CA ILE A 44 8.61 -4.28 1.06
C ILE A 44 10.00 -3.84 1.52
N SER A 45 10.30 -3.86 2.83
CA SER A 45 11.64 -3.49 3.32
C SER A 45 12.74 -4.48 2.90
N ASP A 46 12.40 -5.76 2.78
CA ASP A 46 13.37 -6.84 2.56
C ASP A 46 13.68 -7.08 1.06
N THR A 47 12.97 -6.40 0.14
CA THR A 47 13.16 -6.59 -1.30
C THR A 47 14.41 -5.85 -1.80
N THR A 48 15.56 -6.52 -1.78
CA THR A 48 16.77 -6.05 -2.48
C THR A 48 16.59 -6.16 -4.00
N ILE A 49 16.85 -5.06 -4.71
CA ILE A 49 16.71 -4.83 -6.16
C ILE A 49 17.04 -6.08 -7.02
N SER A 50 16.02 -6.73 -7.58
CA SER A 50 16.18 -7.70 -8.69
C SER A 50 14.92 -7.72 -9.56
N THR A 51 15.09 -7.51 -10.87
CA THR A 51 14.14 -7.52 -12.03
C THR A 51 12.76 -6.85 -11.90
N THR A 52 12.37 -6.43 -10.70
CA THR A 52 11.15 -5.73 -10.30
C THR A 52 11.47 -4.31 -9.83
N ALA A 53 12.66 -3.79 -10.16
CA ALA A 53 13.21 -2.55 -9.63
C ALA A 53 12.24 -1.34 -9.70
N GLU A 54 11.43 -1.23 -10.75
CA GLU A 54 10.39 -0.19 -10.89
C GLU A 54 9.17 -0.39 -9.97
N VAL A 55 8.77 -1.63 -9.72
CA VAL A 55 7.65 -1.96 -8.82
C VAL A 55 8.10 -1.84 -7.37
N THR A 56 9.30 -2.33 -7.08
CA THR A 56 9.97 -2.18 -5.79
C THR A 56 10.19 -0.70 -5.49
N SER A 57 10.67 0.11 -6.43
CA SER A 57 10.84 1.55 -6.25
C SER A 57 9.51 2.27 -5.98
N LYS A 58 8.41 1.85 -6.63
CA LYS A 58 7.07 2.42 -6.40
C LYS A 58 6.55 2.16 -4.98
N TYR A 59 6.73 0.96 -4.45
CA TYR A 59 6.30 0.62 -3.09
C TYR A 59 7.22 1.22 -2.03
N HIS A 60 8.53 1.30 -2.28
CA HIS A 60 9.44 2.04 -1.40
C HIS A 60 9.12 3.53 -1.37
N PHE A 61 8.84 4.13 -2.53
CA PHE A 61 8.43 5.53 -2.60
C PHE A 61 7.14 5.76 -1.79
N ALA A 62 6.17 4.87 -1.90
CA ALA A 62 4.94 4.93 -1.09
C ALA A 62 5.22 4.86 0.41
N ALA A 63 6.07 3.93 0.83
CA ALA A 63 6.46 3.80 2.23
C ALA A 63 7.17 5.07 2.73
N HIS A 64 8.09 5.61 1.93
CA HIS A 64 8.82 6.83 2.26
C HIS A 64 7.89 8.05 2.37
N MET A 65 6.95 8.24 1.43
CA MET A 65 5.96 9.32 1.52
C MET A 65 5.08 9.17 2.76
N GLY A 66 4.65 7.95 3.09
CA GLY A 66 3.89 7.70 4.31
C GLY A 66 4.65 8.11 5.56
N GLN A 67 5.95 7.78 5.65
CA GLN A 67 6.81 8.21 6.76
C GLN A 67 6.97 9.73 6.80
N LEU A 68 7.12 10.37 5.65
CA LEU A 68 7.33 11.81 5.53
C LEU A 68 6.12 12.62 6.02
N ILE A 69 4.91 12.15 5.74
CA ILE A 69 3.67 12.85 6.11
C ILE A 69 3.10 12.43 7.47
N ASN A 70 3.74 11.47 8.15
CA ASN A 70 3.30 11.04 9.48
C ASN A 70 3.34 12.22 10.46
N GLY A 71 2.19 12.58 11.04
CA GLY A 71 2.06 13.72 11.94
C GLY A 71 1.97 15.09 11.25
N VAL A 72 1.86 15.13 9.92
CA VAL A 72 1.66 16.37 9.16
C VAL A 72 0.17 16.57 8.88
N ASP A 73 -0.42 17.60 9.48
CA ASP A 73 -1.84 17.93 9.29
C ASP A 73 -2.16 18.27 7.84
N GLY A 74 -3.25 17.70 7.30
CA GLY A 74 -3.72 17.95 5.94
C GLY A 74 -2.91 17.26 4.82
N ALA A 75 -1.78 16.62 5.13
CA ALA A 75 -1.03 15.80 4.19
C ALA A 75 -1.47 14.34 4.32
N GLY A 76 -2.21 13.83 3.33
CA GLY A 76 -2.63 12.44 3.30
C GLY A 76 -2.15 11.70 2.05
N CYS A 77 -2.05 10.37 2.15
CA CYS A 77 -1.66 9.52 1.02
C CYS A 77 -2.60 9.63 -0.19
N HIS A 78 -3.83 10.13 0.01
CA HIS A 78 -4.75 10.45 -1.07
C HIS A 78 -4.21 11.52 -2.04
N ASN A 79 -3.33 12.43 -1.59
CA ASN A 79 -2.71 13.44 -2.45
C ASN A 79 -1.69 12.83 -3.43
N PHE A 80 -1.00 11.77 -3.01
CA PHE A 80 0.00 11.08 -3.82
C PHE A 80 -0.61 9.99 -4.70
N TYR A 81 -1.76 9.45 -4.29
CA TYR A 81 -2.45 8.36 -5.00
C TYR A 81 -3.92 8.71 -5.31
N PRO A 82 -4.18 9.79 -6.08
CA PRO A 82 -5.55 10.24 -6.38
C PRO A 82 -6.30 9.27 -7.31
N SER A 83 -5.56 8.46 -8.08
CA SER A 83 -6.13 7.45 -8.99
C SER A 83 -6.72 6.23 -8.27
N CYS A 84 -6.49 6.08 -6.96
CA CYS A 84 -7.18 5.08 -6.18
C CYS A 84 -8.56 5.62 -5.75
N PRO A 85 -9.67 5.02 -6.21
CA PRO A 85 -11.02 5.52 -5.94
C PRO A 85 -11.48 5.30 -4.48
N PHE A 86 -10.70 4.57 -3.69
CA PHE A 86 -11.04 4.27 -2.30
C PHE A 86 -10.38 5.25 -1.32
N PRO A 87 -11.10 5.77 -0.32
CA PRO A 87 -10.53 6.55 0.77
C PRO A 87 -9.59 5.69 1.63
N GLY A 88 -8.62 6.32 2.31
CA GLY A 88 -7.55 5.62 3.06
C GLY A 88 -8.07 4.53 4.01
N VAL A 89 -9.14 4.82 4.77
CA VAL A 89 -9.78 3.86 5.68
C VAL A 89 -10.34 2.62 4.96
N GLN A 90 -10.91 2.80 3.76
CA GLN A 90 -11.39 1.67 2.97
C GLN A 90 -10.22 0.87 2.39
N VAL A 91 -9.15 1.55 1.99
CA VAL A 91 -7.92 0.91 1.50
C VAL A 91 -7.29 0.02 2.57
N LEU A 92 -7.19 0.50 3.82
CA LEU A 92 -6.69 -0.29 4.95
C LEU A 92 -7.53 -1.56 5.18
N ASN A 93 -8.85 -1.49 5.01
CA ASN A 93 -9.70 -2.68 5.14
C ASN A 93 -9.52 -3.70 4.01
N MET A 94 -8.93 -3.32 2.87
CA MET A 94 -8.67 -4.26 1.77
C MET A 94 -7.65 -5.33 2.18
N ILE A 95 -6.67 -4.99 3.03
CA ILE A 95 -5.65 -5.95 3.46
C ILE A 95 -6.25 -7.10 4.28
N LYS A 96 -7.32 -6.83 5.03
CA LYS A 96 -8.07 -7.85 5.79
C LYS A 96 -8.74 -8.87 4.88
N SER A 97 -9.01 -8.51 3.62
CA SER A 97 -9.57 -9.41 2.61
C SER A 97 -8.51 -10.21 1.84
N ILE A 98 -7.23 -9.81 1.93
CA ILE A 98 -6.13 -10.49 1.25
C ILE A 98 -5.66 -11.66 2.13
N ARG A 99 -5.99 -12.88 1.72
CA ARG A 99 -5.34 -14.08 2.27
C ARG A 99 -3.97 -14.22 1.64
N LEU A 100 -2.93 -13.77 2.32
CA LEU A 100 -1.54 -14.10 1.95
C LEU A 100 -1.40 -15.63 2.02
N ARG A 101 -1.20 -16.29 0.89
CA ARG A 101 -0.85 -17.72 0.90
C ARG A 101 0.55 -17.81 1.48
N GLN A 102 0.70 -18.45 2.64
CA GLN A 102 2.03 -18.81 3.13
C GLN A 102 2.67 -19.76 2.11
N PRO A 103 3.95 -19.56 1.75
CA PRO A 103 4.71 -20.58 1.06
C PRO A 103 4.81 -21.78 2.00
N SER A 104 4.33 -22.94 1.54
CA SER A 104 4.56 -24.25 2.17
C SER A 104 5.99 -24.70 1.98
#